data_AF-A0A2N2XR66-F1
#
_entry.id   AF-A0A2N2XR66-F1
#
_cell.length_a   1.000
_cell.length_b   1.000
_cell.length_c   1.000
_cell.angle_alpha   90.00
_cell.angle_beta   90.00
_cell.angle_gamma   90.00
#
_symmetry.space_group_name_H-M   'P 1'
#
loop_
_entity.id
_entity.type
_entity.pdbx_description
1 polymer ?
#
loop_
_entity_poly.entity_id
_entity_poly.type
_entity_poly.pdbx_seq_one_letter_code
_entity_poly.pdbx_strand_id
1 'polypeptide(L)'
;MIKNFVSRHNGPRETETFKMLQKIKVASLDALIDETVPRTIRLKKPLNIPAGMNEFEYLNHIKQIASKNKIFRTYIGQGYYNTISPAVIIRNILENPGWYTSYTPYQAEISQGR
;
A
#
# COMPACT_ATOMS: atom_id res chain seq x y z
N MET A 1 -6.00 -20.83 9.13
CA MET A 1 -6.50 -19.54 9.63
C MET A 1 -6.12 -18.49 8.59
N ILE A 2 -7.09 -17.98 7.83
CA ILE A 2 -6.86 -16.99 6.75
C ILE A 2 -6.34 -15.70 7.40
N LYS A 3 -5.08 -15.33 7.17
CA LYS A 3 -4.52 -14.08 7.69
C LYS A 3 -5.09 -12.91 6.87
N ASN A 4 -5.83 -12.01 7.53
CA ASN A 4 -6.37 -10.80 6.91
C ASN A 4 -5.23 -9.78 6.67
N PHE A 5 -5.09 -9.27 5.44
CA PHE A 5 -4.08 -8.27 5.07
C PHE A 5 -4.12 -7.02 5.98
N VAL A 6 -5.32 -6.62 6.42
CA VAL A 6 -5.54 -5.47 7.31
C VAL A 6 -4.69 -5.57 8.58
N SER A 7 -4.52 -6.76 9.16
CA SER A 7 -3.71 -6.92 10.37
C SER A 7 -2.20 -6.93 10.11
N ARG A 8 -1.75 -7.11 8.87
CA ARG A 8 -0.34 -6.92 8.48
C ARG A 8 -0.04 -5.49 8.10
N HIS A 9 -1.03 -4.79 7.54
CA HIS A 9 -0.93 -3.41 7.10
C HIS A 9 -1.04 -2.42 8.26
N ASN A 10 -2.04 -2.58 9.13
CA ASN A 10 -2.22 -1.73 10.30
C ASN A 10 -1.28 -2.21 11.41
N GLY A 11 -0.33 -1.35 11.79
CA GLY A 11 0.64 -1.62 12.84
C GLY A 11 0.00 -1.80 14.22
N PRO A 12 -0.77 -0.82 14.73
CA PRO A 12 -1.36 -0.87 16.06
C PRO A 12 -2.29 -2.07 16.25
N ARG A 13 -2.07 -2.81 17.33
CA ARG A 13 -2.97 -3.85 17.83
C ARG A 13 -4.08 -3.25 18.67
N GLU A 14 -5.11 -4.05 18.96
CA GLU A 14 -6.25 -3.61 19.77
C GLU A 14 -5.81 -3.09 21.14
N THR A 15 -4.85 -3.76 21.79
CA THR A 15 -4.30 -3.35 23.08
C THR A 15 -3.53 -2.03 23.01
N GLU A 16 -2.84 -1.75 21.89
CA GLU A 16 -2.11 -0.50 21.67
C GLU A 16 -3.09 0.64 21.34
N THR A 17 -4.08 0.36 20.49
CA THR A 17 -5.16 1.29 20.15
C THR A 17 -5.91 1.73 21.41
N PHE A 18 -6.24 0.79 22.30
CA PHE A 18 -6.87 1.09 23.59
C PHE A 18 -6.00 2.03 24.45
N LYS A 19 -4.69 1.77 24.57
CA LYS A 19 -3.76 2.64 25.31
C LYS A 19 -3.69 4.05 24.70
N MET A 20 -3.68 4.15 23.36
CA MET A 20 -3.66 5.42 22.66
C MET A 20 -4.95 6.22 22.92
N LEU A 21 -6.12 5.57 22.83
CA LEU A 21 -7.42 6.18 23.11
C LEU A 21 -7.51 6.69 24.56
N GLN A 22 -7.04 5.90 25.54
CA GLN A 22 -6.95 6.34 26.93
C GLN A 22 -6.05 7.57 27.10
N LYS A 23 -4.92 7.62 26.39
CA LYS A 23 -3.98 8.74 26.47
C LYS A 23 -4.60 10.05 26.00
N ILE A 24 -5.41 10.01 24.95
CA ILE A 24 -6.13 11.17 24.41
C ILE A 24 -7.51 11.37 25.06
N LYS A 25 -7.90 10.50 26.01
CA LYS A 25 -9.15 10.54 26.79
C LYS A 25 -10.42 10.40 25.94
N VAL A 26 -10.37 9.59 24.88
CA VAL A 26 -11.53 9.30 24.02
C VAL A 26 -11.99 7.86 24.24
N ALA A 27 -13.31 7.63 24.24
CA ALA A 27 -13.91 6.35 24.63
C ALA A 27 -13.74 5.23 23.57
N SER A 28 -13.68 5.58 22.28
CA SER A 28 -13.58 4.60 21.18
C SER A 28 -13.02 5.25 19.91
N LEU A 29 -12.70 4.42 18.92
CA LEU A 29 -12.32 4.91 17.60
C LEU A 29 -13.49 5.67 16.93
N ASP A 30 -14.73 5.19 17.08
CA ASP A 30 -15.91 5.89 16.56
C ASP A 30 -16.09 7.27 17.19
N ALA A 31 -15.90 7.38 18.52
CA ALA A 31 -15.94 8.66 19.23
C ALA A 31 -14.84 9.62 18.72
N LEU A 32 -13.62 9.11 18.50
CA LEU A 32 -12.52 9.91 17.95
C LEU A 32 -12.86 10.45 16.56
N ILE A 33 -13.42 9.59 15.70
CA ILE A 33 -13.87 10.01 14.38
C ILE A 33 -14.96 11.07 14.53
N ASP A 34 -16.01 10.82 15.33
CA ASP A 34 -17.12 11.74 15.72
C ASP A 34 -16.66 13.15 16.08
N GLU A 35 -15.63 13.26 16.91
CA GLU A 35 -15.08 14.54 17.36
C GLU A 35 -14.16 15.22 16.32
N THR A 36 -13.61 14.47 15.36
CA THR A 36 -12.61 14.99 14.40
C THR A 36 -13.20 15.43 13.07
N VAL A 37 -14.12 14.64 12.49
CA VAL A 37 -14.62 14.86 11.12
C VAL A 37 -16.05 15.39 11.15
N PRO A 38 -16.36 16.60 10.63
CA PRO A 38 -17.74 17.09 10.66
C PRO A 38 -18.75 16.12 10.03
N ARG A 39 -19.82 15.79 10.76
CA ARG A 39 -20.84 14.82 10.30
C ARG A 39 -21.47 15.19 8.96
N THR A 40 -21.54 16.47 8.63
CA THR A 40 -22.13 17.01 7.38
C THR A 40 -21.41 16.55 6.11
N ILE A 41 -20.11 16.23 6.20
CA ILE A 41 -19.29 15.81 5.05
C ILE A 41 -18.98 14.31 5.06
N ARG A 42 -19.53 13.54 6.01
CA ARG A 42 -19.29 12.10 6.08
C ARG A 42 -20.12 11.33 5.09
N LEU A 43 -19.58 10.18 4.68
CA LEU A 43 -20.33 9.19 3.93
C LEU A 43 -21.52 8.69 4.76
N LYS A 44 -22.72 8.77 4.17
CA LYS A 44 -23.97 8.29 4.80
C LYS A 44 -24.13 6.76 4.73
N LYS A 45 -23.36 6.11 3.87
CA LYS A 45 -23.36 4.67 3.64
C LYS A 45 -21.91 4.20 3.52
N PRO A 46 -21.59 2.95 3.90
CA PRO A 46 -20.29 2.35 3.62
C PRO A 46 -19.93 2.39 2.13
N LEU A 47 -18.65 2.29 1.82
CA LEU A 47 -18.17 2.18 0.45
C LEU A 47 -18.77 0.93 -0.22
N ASN A 48 -19.30 1.09 -1.43
CA ASN A 48 -19.82 -0.01 -2.24
C ASN A 48 -18.68 -0.66 -3.02
N ILE A 49 -17.84 -1.44 -2.33
CA ILE A 49 -16.70 -2.16 -2.90
C ILE A 49 -16.79 -3.66 -2.59
N PRO A 50 -16.16 -4.52 -3.42
CA PRO A 50 -16.10 -5.96 -3.14
C PRO A 50 -15.44 -6.26 -1.79
N ALA A 51 -15.74 -7.44 -1.24
CA ALA A 51 -15.02 -7.93 -0.07
C ALA A 51 -13.51 -8.03 -0.35
N GLY A 52 -12.70 -7.75 0.67
CA GLY A 52 -11.25 -7.84 0.56
C GLY A 52 -10.79 -9.27 0.29
N MET A 53 -9.86 -9.43 -0.64
CA MET A 53 -9.13 -10.68 -0.86
C MET A 53 -7.99 -10.80 0.14
N ASN A 54 -7.63 -12.03 0.53
CA ASN A 54 -6.37 -12.24 1.23
C ASN A 54 -5.17 -12.12 0.26
N GLU A 55 -3.95 -12.05 0.79
CA GLU A 55 -2.74 -11.83 -0.02
C GLU A 55 -2.54 -12.89 -1.12
N PHE A 56 -2.85 -14.15 -0.82
CA PHE A 56 -2.69 -15.25 -1.77
C PHE A 56 -3.74 -15.20 -2.88
N GLU A 57 -5.00 -14.97 -2.52
CA GLU A 57 -6.11 -14.78 -3.47
C GLU A 57 -5.81 -13.61 -4.42
N TYR A 58 -5.38 -12.47 -3.87
CA TYR A 58 -5.06 -11.29 -4.66
C TYR A 58 -3.94 -11.57 -5.67
N LEU A 59 -2.85 -12.24 -5.25
CA LEU A 59 -1.75 -12.59 -6.14
C LEU A 59 -2.19 -13.49 -7.30
N ASN A 60 -3.07 -14.46 -7.04
CA ASN A 60 -3.60 -15.32 -8.10
C ASN A 60 -4.57 -14.56 -9.02
N HIS A 61 -5.43 -13.72 -8.44
CA HIS A 61 -6.37 -12.90 -9.20
C HIS A 61 -5.65 -11.97 -10.18
N ILE A 62 -4.64 -11.23 -9.71
CA ILE A 62 -3.92 -10.29 -10.57
C ILE A 62 -3.10 -11.01 -11.64
N LYS A 63 -2.56 -12.21 -11.37
CA LYS A 63 -1.90 -13.06 -12.37
C LYS A 63 -2.85 -13.50 -13.49
N GLN A 64 -4.08 -13.86 -13.15
CA GLN A 64 -5.11 -14.23 -14.13
C GLN A 64 -5.56 -13.04 -14.99
N ILE A 65 -5.55 -11.83 -14.45
CA ILE A 65 -5.81 -10.63 -15.24
C ILE A 65 -4.62 -10.35 -16.16
N ALA A 66 -3.40 -10.37 -15.62
CA ALA A 66 -2.18 -10.09 -16.37
C ALA A 66 -1.97 -11.05 -17.55
N SER A 67 -2.38 -12.32 -17.42
CA SER A 67 -2.26 -13.31 -18.51
C SER A 67 -3.13 -13.02 -19.74
N LYS A 68 -4.07 -12.08 -19.64
CA LYS A 68 -4.88 -11.63 -20.79
C LYS A 68 -4.11 -10.67 -21.70
N ASN A 69 -3.01 -10.08 -21.22
CA ASN A 69 -2.17 -9.19 -22.02
C ASN A 69 -1.39 -9.97 -23.08
N LYS A 70 -1.21 -9.37 -24.26
CA LYS A 70 -0.38 -9.93 -25.34
C LYS A 70 0.92 -9.16 -25.41
N ILE A 71 2.04 -9.86 -25.20
CA ILE A 71 3.37 -9.28 -25.25
C ILE A 71 3.91 -9.40 -26.68
N PHE A 72 4.04 -8.27 -27.38
CA PHE A 72 4.57 -8.20 -28.73
C PHE A 72 6.00 -7.65 -28.75
N ARG A 73 6.72 -7.93 -29.84
CA ARG A 73 7.87 -7.11 -30.23
C ARG A 73 7.32 -5.82 -30.84
N THR A 74 7.40 -4.74 -30.08
CA THR A 74 6.83 -3.44 -30.46
C THR A 74 7.91 -2.51 -30.99
N TYR A 75 7.73 -2.01 -32.20
CA TYR A 75 8.59 -1.01 -32.86
C TYR A 75 7.83 0.28 -33.20
N ILE A 76 6.72 0.55 -32.51
CA ILE A 76 5.88 1.74 -32.73
C ILE A 76 6.67 3.04 -32.45
N GLY A 77 7.59 3.02 -31.48
CA GLY A 77 8.37 4.19 -31.09
C GLY A 77 7.54 5.20 -30.31
N GLN A 78 7.56 6.47 -30.73
CA GLN A 78 6.83 7.58 -30.08
C GLN A 78 7.23 7.82 -28.60
N GLY A 79 8.51 7.69 -28.29
CA GLY A 79 9.06 7.99 -26.96
C GLY A 79 9.21 6.79 -26.03
N TYR A 80 8.74 5.60 -26.43
CA TYR A 80 8.96 4.35 -25.70
C TYR A 80 9.68 3.33 -26.57
N TYR A 81 10.80 2.82 -26.07
CA TYR A 81 11.63 1.83 -26.74
C TYR A 81 11.93 0.68 -25.77
N ASN A 82 11.78 -0.56 -26.24
CA ASN A 82 12.07 -1.70 -25.39
C ASN A 82 13.56 -1.75 -25.03
N THR A 83 13.89 -2.23 -23.84
CA THR A 83 15.26 -2.33 -23.35
C THR A 83 15.45 -3.59 -22.50
N ILE A 84 16.70 -4.02 -22.35
CA ILE A 84 17.07 -5.08 -21.42
C ILE A 84 17.35 -4.41 -20.08
N SER A 85 16.44 -4.57 -19.12
CA SER A 85 16.68 -4.20 -17.73
C SER A 85 17.61 -5.23 -17.08
N PRO A 86 18.83 -4.86 -16.67
CA PRO A 86 19.77 -5.82 -16.07
C PRO A 86 19.19 -6.47 -14.81
N ALA A 87 19.23 -7.80 -14.74
CA ALA A 87 18.62 -8.55 -13.64
C ALA A 87 19.15 -8.13 -12.25
N VAL A 88 20.42 -7.75 -12.16
CA VAL A 88 21.04 -7.25 -10.93
C VAL A 88 20.40 -5.94 -10.45
N ILE A 89 19.97 -5.05 -11.36
CA ILE A 89 19.28 -3.79 -11.03
C ILE A 89 17.84 -4.08 -10.62
N ILE A 90 17.13 -4.92 -11.37
CA ILE A 90 15.76 -5.32 -11.02
C ILE A 90 15.73 -5.89 -9.60
N ARG A 91 16.61 -6.86 -9.31
CA ARG A 91 16.58 -7.59 -8.05
C ARG A 91 17.02 -6.78 -6.85
N ASN A 92 18.08 -5.97 -6.99
CA ASN A 92 18.74 -5.33 -5.84
C ASN A 92 18.36 -3.87 -5.63
N ILE A 93 17.73 -3.23 -6.62
CA ILE A 93 17.27 -1.84 -6.55
C ILE A 93 15.74 -1.80 -6.66
N LEU A 94 15.17 -2.19 -7.81
CA LEU A 94 13.73 -2.03 -8.06
C LEU A 94 12.85 -2.87 -7.12
N GLU A 95 13.25 -4.11 -6.81
CA GLU A 95 12.52 -5.01 -5.91
C GLU A 95 12.98 -4.91 -4.44
N ASN A 96 13.91 -4.01 -4.12
CA ASN A 96 14.46 -3.88 -2.77
C ASN A 96 13.80 -2.71 -2.01
N PRO A 97 13.05 -2.98 -0.92
CA PRO A 97 12.41 -1.92 -0.15
C PRO A 97 13.38 -0.90 0.45
N GLY A 98 14.65 -1.25 0.66
CA GLY A 98 15.67 -0.28 1.10
C GLY A 98 15.91 0.87 0.12
N TRP A 99 15.57 0.67 -1.16
CA TRP A 99 15.69 1.70 -2.21
C TRP A 99 14.39 2.45 -2.45
N TYR A 100 13.23 1.77 -2.48
CA TYR A 100 11.96 2.39 -2.91
C TYR A 100 11.04 2.87 -1.77
N THR A 101 11.35 2.58 -0.50
CA THR A 101 10.50 3.04 0.62
C THR A 101 10.88 4.42 1.15
N SER A 102 12.13 4.85 0.94
CA SER A 102 12.57 6.20 1.32
C SER A 102 11.89 7.27 0.43
N TYR A 103 11.77 8.49 0.96
CA TYR A 103 11.22 9.63 0.23
C TYR A 103 12.32 10.66 -0.09
N THR A 104 11.90 11.88 -0.47
CA THR A 104 12.81 12.98 -0.81
C THR A 104 13.92 13.18 0.24
N PRO A 105 15.18 13.40 -0.18
CA PRO A 105 16.32 13.64 0.71
C PRO A 105 16.33 14.97 1.44
N TYR A 106 15.32 15.20 2.28
CA TYR A 106 15.29 16.34 3.20
C TYR A 106 16.31 16.25 4.35
N GLN A 107 16.82 15.06 4.68
CA GLN A 107 17.79 14.83 5.76
C GLN A 107 19.07 14.22 5.20
N ALA A 108 19.99 15.06 4.73
CA ALA A 108 21.15 14.65 3.94
C ALA A 108 22.05 13.61 4.65
N GLU A 109 22.23 13.72 5.96
CA GLU A 109 23.13 12.92 6.81
C GLU A 109 22.82 11.42 6.76
N ILE A 110 21.54 11.08 6.60
CA ILE A 110 21.05 9.69 6.51
C ILE A 110 20.63 9.30 5.08
N SER A 111 21.13 10.04 4.09
CA SER A 111 20.54 10.05 2.75
C SER A 111 21.51 10.06 1.58
N GLN A 112 22.81 9.94 1.84
CA GLN A 112 23.83 10.07 0.80
C GLN A 112 23.84 8.92 -0.22
N GLY A 113 23.29 7.75 0.14
CA GLY A 113 23.38 6.55 -0.69
C GLY A 113 22.28 6.39 -1.75
N ARG A 114 21.18 7.15 -1.66
CA ARG A 114 20.04 7.01 -2.59
C ARG A 114 20.20 7.81 -3.86
#